data_AF-A0A4P6U455-F1
#
_entry.id   AF-A0A4P6U455-F1
#
_cell.length_a   1.000
_cell.length_b   1.000
_cell.length_c   1.000
_cell.angle_alpha   90.00
_cell.angle_beta   90.00
_cell.angle_gamma   90.00
#
_symmetry.space_group_name_H-M   'P 1'
#
loop_
_entity.id
_entity.type
_entity.pdbx_description
1 polymer ?
#
loop_
_entity_poly.entity_id
_entity_poly.type
_entity_poly.pdbx_seq_one_letter_code
_entity_poly.pdbx_strand_id
1 'polypeptide(L)'
;MAAPLRYRRRTRTALTAVVSALAVCAAISSCAAAPTVDTAAAPAPVPPAESVAPTPVIDPRTTAYEQALLDGGLPAVVPASTLRALLDATCRHLAGGTPEPAILEQLRPIAGYAASLSGGRLTGEAAAQLMLRAARTDLC
;
A
#
# COMPACT_ATOMS: atom_id res chain seq x y z
N MET A 1 65.16 -15.19 5.07
CA MET A 1 64.66 -14.92 3.70
C MET A 1 63.60 -15.96 3.38
N ALA A 2 62.32 -15.62 3.47
CA ALA A 2 61.19 -16.54 3.31
C ALA A 2 60.42 -16.19 2.02
N ALA A 3 60.17 -17.21 1.20
CA ALA A 3 59.50 -17.11 -0.10
C ALA A 3 57.97 -17.01 0.03
N PRO A 4 57.27 -16.36 -0.91
CA PRO A 4 55.84 -16.09 -0.82
C PRO A 4 54.97 -17.28 -1.26
N LEU A 5 53.97 -17.63 -0.43
CA LEU A 5 52.87 -18.49 -0.84
C LEU A 5 51.89 -17.72 -1.72
N ARG A 6 51.90 -18.07 -3.00
CA ARG A 6 51.04 -17.55 -4.07
C ARG A 6 49.60 -18.03 -3.85
N TYR A 7 48.68 -17.13 -3.53
CA TYR A 7 47.25 -17.41 -3.51
C TYR A 7 46.71 -17.49 -4.95
N ARG A 8 46.63 -18.72 -5.48
CA ARG A 8 45.98 -19.06 -6.75
C ARG A 8 44.46 -19.07 -6.55
N ARG A 9 43.74 -18.06 -7.05
CA ARG A 9 42.31 -18.20 -7.38
C ARG A 9 42.16 -18.65 -8.83
N ARG A 10 42.07 -19.97 -9.00
CA ARG A 10 41.43 -20.67 -10.13
C ARG A 10 39.91 -20.54 -9.95
N THR A 11 38.99 -20.53 -10.92
CA THR A 11 38.93 -20.49 -12.40
C THR A 11 37.43 -20.59 -12.73
N ARG A 12 36.96 -19.93 -13.80
CA ARG A 12 35.98 -20.42 -14.83
C ARG A 12 34.55 -20.78 -14.33
N THR A 13 33.41 -20.60 -14.99
CA THR A 13 32.95 -20.54 -16.40
C THR A 13 31.44 -20.22 -16.31
N ALA A 14 30.88 -19.28 -17.07
CA ALA A 14 30.11 -19.45 -18.33
C ALA A 14 28.78 -20.27 -18.25
N LEU A 15 27.73 -19.69 -18.86
CA LEU A 15 26.48 -20.32 -19.40
C LEU A 15 25.44 -20.77 -18.35
N THR A 16 24.10 -20.63 -18.48
CA THR A 16 23.16 -20.62 -19.62
C THR A 16 21.83 -19.94 -19.24
N ALA A 17 21.12 -19.43 -20.26
CA ALA A 17 19.76 -18.87 -20.27
C ALA A 17 18.64 -19.87 -19.92
N VAL A 18 17.46 -19.38 -19.49
CA VAL A 18 16.13 -19.82 -19.98
C VAL A 18 15.14 -18.65 -19.87
N VAL A 19 14.63 -18.21 -21.03
CA VAL A 19 13.43 -17.39 -21.19
C VAL A 19 12.21 -18.29 -21.03
N SER A 20 11.22 -17.90 -20.24
CA SER A 20 9.89 -18.51 -20.29
C SER A 20 8.81 -17.42 -20.25
N ALA A 21 8.31 -17.10 -21.44
CA ALA A 21 7.05 -16.41 -21.66
C ALA A 21 5.97 -17.48 -21.90
N LEU A 22 4.87 -17.44 -21.15
CA LEU A 22 3.68 -18.19 -21.51
C LEU A 22 2.44 -17.36 -21.15
N ALA A 23 1.92 -16.71 -22.19
CA ALA A 23 0.63 -16.08 -22.22
C ALA A 23 -0.46 -17.17 -22.26
N VAL A 24 -1.51 -17.00 -21.46
CA VAL A 24 -2.75 -17.78 -21.61
C VAL A 24 -3.88 -16.78 -21.84
N CYS A 25 -4.25 -16.62 -23.11
CA CYS A 25 -5.52 -16.05 -23.52
C CYS A 25 -6.59 -17.14 -23.42
N ALA A 26 -7.57 -16.97 -22.55
CA ALA A 26 -8.81 -17.75 -22.59
C ALA A 26 -9.94 -16.82 -23.07
N ALA A 27 -10.28 -16.95 -24.35
CA ALA A 27 -11.48 -16.39 -24.96
C ALA A 27 -12.43 -17.52 -25.33
N ILE A 28 -13.66 -17.44 -24.86
CA ILE A 28 -14.87 -18.16 -25.31
C ILE A 28 -16.00 -17.21 -24.90
N SER A 29 -16.66 -16.40 -25.74
CA SER A 29 -17.30 -16.60 -27.05
C SER A 29 -18.37 -17.69 -27.06
N SER A 30 -19.61 -17.30 -26.74
CA SER A 30 -20.85 -17.62 -27.48
C SER A 30 -22.05 -17.13 -26.65
N CYS A 31 -23.26 -16.99 -27.16
CA CYS A 31 -23.81 -16.39 -28.38
C CYS A 31 -25.30 -16.19 -28.02
N ALA A 32 -25.92 -15.13 -28.52
CA ALA A 32 -27.27 -14.72 -28.15
C ALA A 32 -28.37 -15.68 -28.63
N ALA A 33 -29.42 -15.82 -27.83
CA ALA A 33 -30.79 -16.01 -28.28
C ALA A 33 -31.76 -15.57 -27.16
N ALA A 34 -32.54 -14.52 -27.39
CA ALA A 34 -33.73 -14.20 -26.60
C ALA A 34 -34.88 -15.15 -27.04
N PRO A 35 -35.86 -15.45 -26.16
CA PRO A 35 -37.11 -14.71 -26.30
C PRO A 35 -37.91 -14.42 -25.01
N THR A 36 -38.82 -13.45 -25.17
CA THR A 36 -40.14 -13.25 -24.53
C THR A 36 -40.23 -12.83 -23.05
N VAL A 37 -40.75 -11.59 -22.91
CA VAL A 37 -41.34 -10.91 -21.76
C VAL A 37 -42.48 -11.72 -21.12
N ASP A 38 -42.50 -11.86 -19.79
CA ASP A 38 -43.68 -11.49 -18.98
C ASP A 38 -43.35 -11.35 -17.48
N THR A 39 -44.09 -10.46 -16.83
CA THR A 39 -44.11 -10.07 -15.42
C THR A 39 -43.02 -9.10 -14.96
N ALA A 40 -43.33 -7.82 -15.15
CA ALA A 40 -42.75 -6.71 -14.42
C ALA A 40 -42.88 -6.91 -12.91
N ALA A 41 -41.79 -7.34 -12.26
CA ALA A 41 -41.54 -6.99 -10.87
C ALA A 41 -40.93 -5.57 -10.90
N ALA A 42 -41.70 -4.59 -10.44
CA ALA A 42 -41.20 -3.23 -10.25
C ALA A 42 -39.87 -3.28 -9.48
N PRO A 43 -38.80 -2.62 -9.96
CA PRO A 43 -37.59 -2.50 -9.16
C PRO A 43 -37.99 -1.79 -7.86
N ALA A 44 -37.83 -2.48 -6.73
CA ALA A 44 -37.90 -1.83 -5.43
C ALA A 44 -36.92 -0.65 -5.46
N PRO A 45 -37.33 0.57 -5.06
CA PRO A 45 -36.41 1.68 -5.00
C PRO A 45 -35.29 1.30 -4.03
N VAL A 46 -34.09 1.13 -4.58
CA VAL A 46 -32.87 1.06 -3.77
C VAL A 46 -32.83 2.40 -3.04
N PRO A 47 -32.90 2.44 -1.69
CA PRO A 47 -32.77 3.70 -0.99
C PRO A 47 -31.44 4.33 -1.43
N PRO A 48 -31.42 5.63 -1.77
CA PRO A 48 -30.18 6.29 -2.11
C PRO A 48 -29.19 6.02 -0.98
N ALA A 49 -27.99 5.53 -1.33
CA ALA A 49 -26.89 5.48 -0.39
C ALA A 49 -26.78 6.88 0.21
N GLU A 50 -27.09 7.03 1.50
CA GLU A 50 -26.96 8.29 2.21
C GLU A 50 -25.50 8.73 2.05
N SER A 51 -25.29 9.65 1.12
CA SER A 51 -24.05 10.41 1.03
C SER A 51 -24.08 11.34 2.22
N VAL A 52 -23.66 10.81 3.37
CA VAL A 52 -23.35 11.62 4.54
C VAL A 52 -22.18 12.49 4.13
N ALA A 53 -22.49 13.72 3.71
CA ALA A 53 -21.48 14.74 3.50
C ALA A 53 -20.68 14.83 4.81
N PRO A 54 -19.36 14.56 4.80
CA PRO A 54 -18.60 14.54 6.02
C PRO A 54 -18.58 15.97 6.57
N THR A 55 -19.32 16.21 7.66
CA THR A 55 -19.00 17.31 8.56
C THR A 55 -17.51 17.23 8.87
N PRO A 56 -16.75 18.33 8.76
CA PRO A 56 -15.33 18.35 9.11
C PRO A 56 -15.21 18.28 10.63
N VAL A 57 -15.49 17.10 11.19
CA VAL A 57 -15.12 16.75 12.55
C VAL A 57 -13.61 16.60 12.50
N ILE A 58 -12.91 17.53 13.15
CA ILE A 58 -11.47 17.38 13.40
C ILE A 58 -11.33 16.11 14.24
N ASP A 59 -10.86 15.02 13.64
CA ASP A 59 -10.63 13.76 14.34
C ASP A 59 -9.33 13.90 15.16
N PRO A 60 -9.40 13.88 16.51
CA PRO A 60 -8.22 14.04 17.36
C PRO A 60 -7.16 12.96 17.10
N ARG A 61 -7.55 11.77 16.63
CA ARG A 61 -6.61 10.72 16.26
C ARG A 61 -5.81 11.07 15.01
N THR A 62 -6.44 11.74 14.05
CA THR A 62 -5.74 12.20 12.83
C THR A 62 -4.74 13.29 13.19
N THR A 63 -5.09 14.21 14.09
CA THR A 63 -4.15 15.23 14.59
C THR A 63 -2.99 14.60 15.36
N ALA A 64 -3.25 13.65 16.25
CA ALA A 64 -2.19 12.93 16.97
C ALA A 64 -1.29 12.14 16.01
N TYR A 65 -1.87 11.54 14.97
CA TYR A 65 -1.12 10.86 13.91
C TYR A 65 -0.18 11.82 13.17
N GLU A 66 -0.70 12.96 12.74
CA GLU A 66 0.09 14.00 12.07
C GLU A 66 1.26 14.48 12.93
N GLN A 67 1.03 14.72 14.24
CA GLN A 67 2.08 15.11 15.17
C GLN A 67 3.15 14.03 15.33
N ALA A 68 2.75 12.76 15.50
CA ALA A 68 3.69 11.65 15.59
C ALA A 68 4.56 11.50 14.33
N LEU A 69 4.00 11.77 13.15
CA LEU A 69 4.73 11.78 11.89
C LEU A 69 5.72 12.96 11.80
N LEU A 70 5.29 14.15 12.23
CA LEU A 70 6.13 15.34 12.31
C LEU A 70 7.33 15.16 13.24
N ASP A 71 7.08 14.62 14.44
CA ASP A 71 8.12 14.30 15.43
C ASP A 71 9.11 13.26 14.89
N GLY A 72 8.60 12.32 14.10
CA GLY A 72 9.40 11.33 13.36
C GLY A 72 10.16 11.88 12.16
N GLY A 73 10.03 13.18 11.85
CA GLY A 73 10.74 13.85 10.76
C GLY A 73 10.06 13.77 9.40
N LEU A 74 8.83 13.25 9.32
CA LEU A 74 8.02 13.29 8.11
C LEU A 74 7.41 14.70 7.98
N PRO A 75 7.58 15.41 6.86
CA PRO A 75 7.05 16.76 6.73
C PRO A 75 5.51 16.75 6.63
N ALA A 76 4.85 17.81 7.11
CA ALA A 76 3.39 18.02 6.97
C ALA A 76 3.02 18.43 5.53
N VAL A 77 3.17 17.48 4.61
CA VAL A 77 2.89 17.65 3.17
C VAL A 77 1.69 16.84 2.72
N VAL A 78 1.32 15.83 3.50
CA VAL A 78 0.16 14.97 3.23
C VAL A 78 -1.08 15.65 3.82
N PRO A 79 -2.14 15.88 3.02
CA PRO A 79 -3.37 16.47 3.53
C PRO A 79 -3.98 15.65 4.68
N ALA A 80 -4.55 16.32 5.68
CA ALA A 80 -5.16 15.66 6.84
C ALA A 80 -6.23 14.62 6.46
N SER A 81 -7.00 14.84 5.38
CA SER A 81 -7.97 13.88 4.87
C SER A 81 -7.32 12.58 4.38
N THR A 82 -6.16 12.68 3.73
CA THR A 82 -5.36 11.53 3.30
C THR A 82 -4.74 10.84 4.51
N LEU A 83 -4.24 11.58 5.50
CA LEU A 83 -3.72 11.01 6.74
C LEU A 83 -4.79 10.24 7.51
N ARG A 84 -6.01 10.77 7.60
CA ARG A 84 -7.16 10.07 8.20
C ARG A 84 -7.45 8.77 7.47
N ALA A 85 -7.56 8.81 6.14
CA ALA A 85 -7.85 7.61 5.35
C ALA A 85 -6.74 6.55 5.49
N LEU A 86 -5.48 6.99 5.57
CA LEU A 86 -4.32 6.12 5.78
C LEU A 86 -4.38 5.47 7.16
N LEU A 87 -4.68 6.25 8.21
CA LEU A 87 -4.83 5.76 9.57
C LEU A 87 -5.97 4.73 9.64
N ASP A 88 -7.15 5.05 9.12
CA ASP A 88 -8.31 4.15 9.11
C ASP A 88 -8.02 2.85 8.33
N ALA A 89 -7.31 2.93 7.20
CA ALA A 89 -6.90 1.74 6.45
C ALA A 89 -5.90 0.89 7.24
N THR A 90 -4.90 1.52 7.85
CA THR A 90 -3.86 0.84 8.64
C THR A 90 -4.47 0.15 9.85
N CYS A 91 -5.38 0.82 10.58
CA CYS A 91 -6.08 0.21 11.72
C CYS A 91 -6.95 -0.97 11.30
N ARG A 92 -7.65 -0.90 10.16
CA ARG A 92 -8.41 -2.05 9.63
C ARG A 92 -7.50 -3.23 9.30
N HIS A 93 -6.33 -2.99 8.70
CA HIS A 93 -5.38 -4.05 8.41
C HIS A 93 -4.81 -4.70 9.68
N LEU A 94 -4.48 -3.89 10.70
CA LEU A 94 -4.03 -4.38 12.00
C LEU A 94 -5.11 -5.20 12.71
N ALA A 95 -6.34 -4.70 12.78
CA ALA A 95 -7.48 -5.41 13.39
C ALA A 95 -7.82 -6.71 12.64
N GLY A 96 -7.62 -6.73 11.31
CA GLY A 96 -7.79 -7.93 10.48
C GLY A 96 -6.63 -8.93 10.55
N GLY A 97 -5.59 -8.67 11.37
CA GLY A 97 -4.43 -9.56 11.49
C GLY A 97 -3.54 -9.60 10.24
N THR A 98 -3.57 -8.55 9.42
CA THR A 98 -2.71 -8.46 8.22
C THR A 98 -1.25 -8.46 8.65
N PRO A 99 -0.37 -9.28 8.03
CA PRO A 99 1.04 -9.31 8.39
C PRO A 99 1.70 -7.97 8.07
N GLU A 100 2.54 -7.49 8.97
CA GLU A 100 3.22 -6.19 8.87
C GLU A 100 3.93 -5.93 7.54
N PRO A 101 4.68 -6.89 6.96
CA PRO A 101 5.28 -6.69 5.63
C PRO A 101 4.25 -6.31 4.56
N ALA A 102 3.04 -6.89 4.59
CA ALA A 102 2.00 -6.56 3.63
C ALA A 102 1.41 -5.15 3.87
N ILE A 103 1.33 -4.70 5.13
CA ILE A 103 0.91 -3.32 5.44
C ILE A 103 1.97 -2.33 4.95
N LEU A 104 3.26 -2.63 5.16
CA LEU A 104 4.37 -1.79 4.70
C LEU A 104 4.42 -1.68 3.17
N GLU A 105 4.15 -2.77 2.44
CA GLU A 105 3.98 -2.76 0.98
C GLU A 105 2.90 -1.74 0.54
N GLN A 106 1.77 -1.70 1.24
CA GLN A 106 0.67 -0.77 0.95
C GLN A 106 1.01 0.69 1.31
N LEU A 107 1.78 0.91 2.38
CA LEU A 107 2.20 2.24 2.82
C LEU A 107 3.31 2.82 1.93
N ARG A 108 4.11 1.97 1.27
CA ARG A 108 5.31 2.36 0.53
C ARG A 108 5.11 3.49 -0.49
N PRO A 109 4.03 3.54 -1.31
CA PRO A 109 3.84 4.62 -2.27
C PRO A 109 3.73 5.99 -1.60
N ILE A 110 2.94 6.09 -0.54
CA ILE A 110 2.71 7.34 0.19
C ILE A 110 3.95 7.72 1.01
N ALA A 111 4.58 6.72 1.63
CA ALA A 111 5.83 6.90 2.35
C ALA A 111 6.98 7.36 1.44
N GLY A 112 7.09 6.81 0.24
CA GLY A 112 8.07 7.22 -0.77
C GLY A 112 7.87 8.66 -1.22
N TYR A 113 6.61 9.05 -1.47
CA TYR A 113 6.26 10.45 -1.76
C TYR A 113 6.63 11.38 -0.60
N ALA A 114 6.20 11.08 0.63
CA ALA A 114 6.52 11.89 1.79
C ALA A 114 8.03 11.98 2.06
N ALA A 115 8.76 10.88 1.88
CA ALA A 115 10.21 10.83 2.00
C ALA A 115 10.91 11.71 0.94
N SER A 116 10.42 11.73 -0.31
CA SER A 116 10.97 12.60 -1.36
C SER A 116 10.88 14.10 -1.01
N LEU A 117 9.88 14.49 -0.21
CA LEU A 117 9.67 15.86 0.25
C LEU A 117 10.43 16.18 1.54
N SER A 118 11.07 15.18 2.17
CA SER A 118 11.85 15.37 3.40
C SER A 118 13.24 15.98 3.17
N GLY A 119 13.63 16.24 1.92
CA GLY A 119 14.97 16.73 1.57
C GLY A 119 16.09 15.72 1.85
N GLY A 120 15.78 14.42 1.82
CA GLY A 120 16.73 13.34 2.09
C GLY A 120 16.87 12.94 3.56
N ARG A 121 16.05 13.50 4.47
CA ARG A 121 16.05 13.16 5.90
C ARG A 121 15.48 11.77 6.18
N LEU A 122 14.58 11.28 5.33
CA LEU A 122 13.95 9.97 5.43
C LEU A 122 14.06 9.21 4.11
N THR A 123 14.27 7.90 4.21
CA THR A 123 14.03 6.98 3.09
C THR A 123 12.55 6.60 3.04
N GLY A 124 12.07 6.15 1.88
CA GLY A 124 10.67 5.68 1.74
C GLY A 124 10.35 4.53 2.69
N GLU A 125 11.29 3.61 2.93
CA GLU A 125 11.13 2.50 3.87
C GLU A 125 11.04 3.00 5.32
N ALA A 126 11.91 3.92 5.72
CA ALA A 126 11.88 4.51 7.05
C ALA A 126 10.58 5.30 7.29
N ALA A 127 10.08 6.00 6.28
CA ALA A 127 8.79 6.69 6.33
C ALA A 127 7.62 5.70 6.47
N ALA A 128 7.64 4.55 5.77
CA ALA A 128 6.58 3.55 5.88
C ALA A 128 6.54 2.93 7.28
N GLN A 129 7.72 2.61 7.82
CA GLN A 129 7.89 2.12 9.19
C GLN A 129 7.39 3.14 10.22
N LEU A 130 7.71 4.43 10.03
CA LEU A 130 7.22 5.50 10.89
C LEU A 130 5.69 5.60 10.83
N MET A 131 5.10 5.56 9.64
CA MET A 131 3.65 5.59 9.44
C MET A 131 2.94 4.43 10.15
N LEU A 132 3.47 3.22 10.05
CA LEU A 132 2.91 2.05 10.73
C LEU A 132 3.08 2.15 12.26
N ARG A 133 4.26 2.56 12.72
CA ARG A 133 4.55 2.69 14.15
C ARG A 133 3.64 3.73 14.81
N ALA A 134 3.50 4.90 14.19
CA ALA A 134 2.63 5.97 14.69
C ALA A 134 1.17 5.52 14.79
N ALA A 135 0.69 4.70 13.86
CA ALA A 135 -0.67 4.15 13.93
C ALA A 135 -0.85 3.17 15.10
N ARG A 136 0.17 2.38 15.43
CA ARG A 136 0.12 1.37 16.51
C ARG A 136 0.18 1.95 17.92
N THR A 137 0.80 3.12 18.09
CA THR A 137 0.90 3.78 19.39
C THR A 137 -0.42 4.50 19.71
N ASP A 138 -1.45 3.72 20.03
CA ASP A 138 -2.72 4.15 20.63
C ASP A 138 -3.73 4.87 19.71
N LEU A 139 -3.56 4.78 18.38
CA LEU A 139 -4.51 5.34 17.41
C LEU A 139 -5.41 4.26 16.78
N CYS A 140 -4.89 3.04 16.76
CA CYS A 140 -5.58 1.77 16.58
C CYS A 140 -5.59 1.02 17.93
#